data_AF-A0A6P8UQT0-F1
#
_entry.id   AF-A0A6P8UQT0-F1
#
_cell.length_a   1.000
_cell.length_b   1.000
_cell.length_c   1.000
_cell.angle_alpha   90.00
_cell.angle_beta   90.00
_cell.angle_gamma   90.00
#
_symmetry.space_group_name_H-M   'P 1'
#
loop_
_entity.id
_entity.type
_entity.pdbx_description
1 polymer ?
#
loop_
_entity_poly.entity_id
_entity_poly.type
_entity_poly.pdbx_seq_one_letter_code
_entity_poly.pdbx_strand_id
1 'polypeptide(L)'
;MWLRSGSTNNDPGIITQYYLQCVSEFGLLPARLRTDCGTENGTMAAINCTLRSQHTDDFAGALSHMYGTSTANQRIESWWSFFRKQRTQFWIELFSDLRERHLFNGSHEHKCLLRYVFLGILQKDLDEYRQLWNNHTIRPVRLSQCPSGKPDAMYHLPHRFGGRECGFPVSWEALHHFDGIMQASSQYNLCGDEDLEMHFVDLQRRSGLAPPVNWTAAVQNYISMKNMSGV
;
A
#
# COMPACT_ATOMS: atom_id res chain seq x y z
N MET A 1 -6.12 8.60 -2.65
CA MET A 1 -5.76 7.51 -1.73
C MET A 1 -4.83 6.55 -2.44
N TRP A 2 -3.84 5.99 -1.75
CA TRP A 2 -2.87 5.05 -2.31
C TRP A 2 -2.72 3.86 -1.35
N LEU A 3 -2.86 2.64 -1.88
CA LEU A 3 -2.91 1.38 -1.11
C LEU A 3 -2.04 0.33 -1.82
N ARG A 4 -1.09 -0.25 -1.10
CA ARG A 4 -0.21 -1.30 -1.60
C ARG A 4 -0.13 -2.47 -0.62
N SER A 5 -0.17 -3.69 -1.15
CA SER A 5 0.20 -4.90 -0.42
C SER A 5 1.67 -5.22 -0.64
N GLY A 6 2.36 -5.71 0.39
CA GLY A 6 3.76 -6.11 0.31
C GLY A 6 4.06 -7.28 1.25
N SER A 7 5.21 -7.91 1.06
CA SER A 7 5.67 -9.02 1.89
C SER A 7 6.07 -8.56 3.31
N THR A 8 6.43 -7.28 3.48
CA THR A 8 6.72 -6.65 4.77
C THR A 8 6.33 -5.17 4.78
N ASN A 9 6.02 -4.65 5.96
CA ASN A 9 5.81 -3.23 6.24
C ASN A 9 6.88 -2.64 7.17
N ASN A 10 7.88 -3.43 7.56
CA ASN A 10 8.93 -3.02 8.49
C ASN A 10 10.24 -2.59 7.79
N ASP A 11 10.27 -2.67 6.46
CA ASP A 11 11.44 -2.29 5.65
C ASP A 11 11.26 -0.84 5.13
N PRO A 12 12.11 0.11 5.55
CA PRO A 12 12.08 1.48 5.04
C PRO A 12 12.23 1.58 3.51
N GLY A 13 12.93 0.64 2.87
CA GLY A 13 13.13 0.59 1.42
C GLY A 13 11.80 0.39 0.69
N ILE A 14 11.00 -0.59 1.14
CA ILE A 14 9.67 -0.86 0.58
C ILE A 14 8.76 0.36 0.74
N ILE A 15 8.66 0.93 1.94
CA ILE A 15 7.82 2.12 2.19
C ILE A 15 8.24 3.29 1.30
N THR A 16 9.56 3.48 1.11
CA THR A 16 10.10 4.54 0.27
C THR A 16 9.79 4.33 -1.20
N GLN A 17 9.97 3.13 -1.74
CA GLN A 17 9.64 2.80 -3.13
C GLN A 17 8.18 3.10 -3.43
N TYR A 18 7.32 2.64 -2.54
CA TYR A 18 5.90 2.85 -2.55
C TYR A 18 5.49 4.33 -2.56
N TYR A 19 6.13 5.15 -1.72
CA TYR A 19 5.95 6.58 -1.73
C TYR A 19 6.43 7.22 -3.05
N LEU A 20 7.62 6.88 -3.53
CA LEU A 20 8.16 7.40 -4.80
C LEU A 20 7.30 7.00 -6.00
N GLN A 21 6.78 5.78 -6.03
CA GLN A 21 5.83 5.33 -7.05
C GLN A 21 4.55 6.17 -7.01
N CYS A 22 4.02 6.48 -5.81
CA CYS A 22 2.88 7.37 -5.68
C CYS A 22 3.19 8.77 -6.20
N VAL A 23 4.32 9.37 -5.79
CA VAL A 23 4.73 10.70 -6.27
C VAL A 23 4.88 10.74 -7.79
N SER A 24 5.45 9.67 -8.36
CA SER A 24 5.59 9.48 -9.82
C SER A 24 4.24 9.32 -10.53
N GLU A 25 3.32 8.50 -10.02
CA GLU A 25 1.98 8.26 -10.59
C GLU A 25 1.14 9.56 -10.62
N PHE A 26 1.23 10.38 -9.57
CA PHE A 26 0.48 11.63 -9.48
C PHE A 26 1.21 12.84 -10.08
N GLY A 27 2.52 12.76 -10.31
CA GLY A 27 3.35 13.91 -10.72
C GLY A 27 3.36 15.05 -9.70
N LEU A 28 3.03 14.78 -8.43
CA LEU A 28 2.85 15.76 -7.39
C LEU A 28 3.50 15.33 -6.07
N LEU A 29 4.19 16.28 -5.43
CA LEU A 29 4.70 16.19 -4.07
C LEU A 29 3.75 16.86 -3.08
N PRO A 30 3.47 16.25 -1.92
CA PRO A 30 2.63 16.91 -0.93
C PRO A 30 3.38 18.09 -0.29
N ALA A 31 2.65 19.19 -0.03
CA ALA A 31 3.15 20.33 0.73
C ALA A 31 3.71 19.90 2.10
N ARG A 32 3.00 18.96 2.74
CA ARG A 32 3.38 18.37 4.02
C ARG A 32 3.09 16.88 4.04
N LEU A 33 4.10 16.11 4.42
CA LEU A 33 3.99 14.71 4.77
C LEU A 33 3.88 14.57 6.29
N ARG A 34 2.92 13.77 6.76
CA ARG A 34 2.75 13.44 8.16
C ARG A 34 2.90 11.94 8.36
N THR A 35 3.76 11.54 9.28
CA THR A 35 3.98 10.13 9.64
C THR A 35 3.90 9.96 11.15
N ASP A 36 3.75 8.74 11.63
CA ASP A 36 4.10 8.43 13.01
C ASP A 36 5.64 8.35 13.16
N CYS A 37 6.10 8.07 14.38
CA CYS A 37 7.53 7.90 14.68
C CYS A 37 8.07 6.50 14.33
N GLY A 38 7.41 5.76 13.43
CA GLY A 38 7.88 4.47 12.94
C GLY A 38 9.22 4.59 12.22
N THR A 39 10.11 3.63 12.47
CA THR A 39 11.47 3.62 11.89
C THR A 39 11.45 3.43 10.37
N GLU A 40 10.40 2.79 9.85
CA GLU A 40 10.17 2.56 8.43
C GLU A 40 9.87 3.84 7.63
N ASN A 41 9.41 4.90 8.31
CA ASN A 41 8.96 6.14 7.68
C ASN A 41 10.07 7.18 7.49
N GLY A 42 11.24 6.98 8.12
CA GLY A 42 12.32 7.98 8.15
C GLY A 42 12.87 8.33 6.77
N THR A 43 13.12 7.32 5.92
CA THR A 43 13.65 7.53 4.56
C THR A 43 12.67 8.28 3.68
N MET A 44 11.38 7.91 3.73
CA MET A 44 10.29 8.62 3.04
C MET A 44 10.22 10.10 3.47
N ALA A 45 10.32 10.36 4.78
CA ALA A 45 10.33 11.72 5.32
C ALA A 45 11.52 12.55 4.81
N ALA A 46 12.72 11.97 4.83
CA ALA A 46 13.94 12.62 4.36
C ALA A 46 13.86 12.96 2.85
N ILE A 47 13.33 12.05 2.04
CA ILE A 47 13.13 12.26 0.61
C ILE A 47 12.13 13.39 0.35
N ASN A 48 10.99 13.41 1.03
CA ASN A 48 10.01 14.49 0.89
C ASN A 48 10.65 15.84 1.21
N CYS A 49 11.40 15.94 2.32
CA CYS A 49 12.13 17.15 2.69
C CYS A 49 13.18 17.56 1.66
N THR A 50 13.88 16.59 1.06
CA THR A 50 14.93 16.84 0.05
C THR A 50 14.32 17.36 -1.23
N LEU A 51 13.28 16.71 -1.75
CA LEU A 51 12.55 17.13 -2.95
C LEU A 51 11.87 18.51 -2.76
N ARG A 52 11.53 18.86 -1.52
CA ARG A 52 10.93 20.14 -1.17
C ARG A 52 11.95 21.24 -0.84
N SER A 53 13.26 20.96 -0.87
CA SER A 53 14.32 21.88 -0.42
C SER A 53 14.44 23.18 -1.23
N GLN A 54 14.09 23.15 -2.52
CA GLN A 54 14.17 24.31 -3.42
C GLN A 54 12.88 25.14 -3.48
N HIS A 55 11.82 24.69 -2.80
CA HIS A 55 10.56 25.43 -2.75
C HIS A 55 10.62 26.57 -1.74
N THR A 56 9.72 27.54 -1.86
CA THR A 56 9.76 28.79 -1.09
C THR A 56 8.51 29.03 -0.23
N ASP A 57 7.58 28.08 -0.15
CA ASP A 57 6.43 28.19 0.74
C ASP A 57 6.80 27.88 2.21
N ASP A 58 5.90 28.23 3.12
CA ASP A 58 6.10 28.12 4.59
C ASP A 58 6.48 26.71 5.06
N PHE A 59 6.19 25.68 4.27
CA PHE A 59 6.48 24.28 4.58
C PHE A 59 7.59 23.70 3.71
N ALA A 60 8.42 24.49 3.05
CA ALA A 60 9.49 23.98 2.22
C ALA A 60 10.60 23.28 3.04
N GLY A 61 11.38 22.43 2.35
CA GLY A 61 12.51 21.72 2.93
C GLY A 61 12.15 20.89 4.17
N ALA A 62 12.89 21.09 5.26
CA ALA A 62 12.72 20.34 6.51
C ALA A 62 11.33 20.52 7.17
N LEU A 63 10.62 21.62 6.87
CA LEU A 63 9.29 21.89 7.41
C LEU A 63 8.17 21.15 6.65
N SER A 64 8.52 20.48 5.55
CA SER A 64 7.59 19.69 4.73
C SER A 64 7.25 18.34 5.36
N HIS A 65 7.87 17.98 6.49
CA HIS A 65 7.53 16.78 7.26
C HIS A 65 7.11 17.15 8.67
N MET A 66 6.22 16.34 9.24
CA MET A 66 5.93 16.39 10.66
C MET A 66 5.60 15.01 11.23
N TYR A 67 6.01 14.76 12.47
CA TYR A 67 5.54 13.62 13.22
C TYR A 67 4.15 13.87 13.82
N GLY A 68 3.34 12.82 13.84
CA GLY A 68 2.04 12.77 14.48
C GLY A 68 2.02 11.82 15.66
N THR A 69 1.40 12.25 16.76
CA THR A 69 1.10 11.34 17.88
C THR A 69 0.00 10.36 17.47
N SER A 70 0.02 9.15 18.06
CA SER A 70 -1.03 8.14 17.83
C SER A 70 -2.43 8.67 18.16
N THR A 71 -2.54 9.52 19.18
CA THR A 71 -3.81 10.17 19.56
C THR A 71 -4.36 11.11 18.48
N ALA A 72 -3.50 11.66 17.62
CA ALA A 72 -3.87 12.56 16.54
C ALA A 72 -4.08 11.84 15.20
N ASN A 73 -3.86 10.52 15.12
CA ASN A 73 -4.06 9.71 13.91
C ASN A 73 -5.52 9.26 13.71
N GLN A 74 -6.48 9.90 14.39
CA GLN A 74 -7.90 9.53 14.38
C GLN A 74 -8.50 9.36 12.98
N ARG A 75 -8.11 10.20 12.01
CA ARG A 75 -8.66 10.14 10.65
C ARG A 75 -8.27 8.85 9.93
N ILE A 76 -6.99 8.48 9.98
CA ILE A 76 -6.50 7.27 9.32
C ILE A 76 -6.96 6.01 10.08
N GLU A 77 -7.00 6.05 11.41
CA GLU A 77 -7.53 4.95 12.23
C GLU A 77 -9.03 4.71 12.02
N SER A 78 -9.81 5.80 11.91
CA SER A 78 -11.22 5.70 11.56
C SER A 78 -11.42 5.06 10.19
N TRP A 79 -10.58 5.45 9.22
CA TRP A 79 -10.59 4.84 7.89
C TRP A 79 -10.23 3.34 7.93
N TRP A 80 -9.19 2.95 8.68
CA TRP A 80 -8.83 1.54 8.87
C TRP A 80 -9.97 0.72 9.48
N SER A 81 -10.76 1.31 10.38
CA SER A 81 -11.97 0.67 10.92
C SER A 81 -13.02 0.38 9.83
N PHE A 82 -13.26 1.33 8.91
CA PHE A 82 -14.15 1.11 7.76
C PHE A 82 -13.60 0.04 6.83
N PHE A 83 -12.31 0.13 6.49
CA PHE A 83 -11.66 -0.82 5.60
C PHE A 83 -11.72 -2.25 6.17
N ARG A 84 -11.52 -2.40 7.47
CA ARG A 84 -11.68 -3.70 8.14
C ARG A 84 -13.07 -4.28 7.97
N LYS A 85 -14.11 -3.49 8.31
CA LYS A 85 -15.51 -3.93 8.27
C LYS A 85 -15.99 -4.24 6.85
N GLN A 86 -15.50 -3.53 5.85
CA GLN A 86 -16.01 -3.63 4.48
C GLN A 86 -15.21 -4.57 3.58
N ARG A 87 -13.92 -4.81 3.88
CA ARG A 87 -13.03 -5.56 3.00
C ARG A 87 -12.21 -6.61 3.73
N THR A 88 -11.36 -6.20 4.68
CA THR A 88 -10.33 -7.13 5.19
C THR A 88 -10.87 -8.24 6.09
N GLN A 89 -12.05 -8.06 6.69
CA GLN A 89 -12.67 -9.07 7.54
C GLN A 89 -12.83 -10.42 6.82
N PHE A 90 -13.23 -10.39 5.54
CA PHE A 90 -13.34 -11.60 4.70
C PHE A 90 -11.99 -12.33 4.59
N TRP A 91 -10.91 -11.61 4.30
CA TRP A 91 -9.58 -12.22 4.16
C TRP A 91 -9.06 -12.79 5.48
N ILE A 92 -9.33 -12.10 6.60
CA ILE A 92 -8.98 -12.58 7.94
C ILE A 92 -9.70 -13.89 8.26
N GLU A 93 -11.00 -13.97 7.95
CA GLU A 93 -11.80 -15.19 8.14
C GLU A 93 -11.31 -16.31 7.22
N LEU A 94 -11.08 -16.03 5.93
CA LEU A 94 -10.57 -17.02 4.98
C LEU A 94 -9.24 -17.63 5.44
N PHE A 95 -8.28 -16.82 5.88
CA PHE A 95 -6.99 -17.32 6.35
C PHE A 95 -7.10 -18.00 7.73
N SER A 96 -8.06 -17.60 8.55
CA SER A 96 -8.37 -18.28 9.81
C SER A 96 -8.93 -19.69 9.53
N ASP A 97 -9.83 -19.83 8.56
CA ASP A 97 -10.38 -21.11 8.14
C ASP A 97 -9.29 -22.06 7.60
N LEU A 98 -8.32 -21.54 6.82
CA LEU A 98 -7.18 -22.34 6.37
C LEU A 98 -6.37 -22.88 7.56
N ARG A 99 -6.19 -22.07 8.60
CA ARG A 99 -5.48 -22.48 9.82
C ARG A 99 -6.28 -23.51 10.62
N GLU A 100 -7.58 -23.28 10.81
CA GLU A 100 -8.48 -24.18 11.56
C GLU A 100 -8.63 -25.55 10.89
N ARG A 101 -8.55 -25.59 9.56
CA ARG A 101 -8.55 -26.83 8.78
C ARG A 101 -7.17 -27.50 8.67
N HIS A 102 -6.17 -27.01 9.39
CA HIS A 102 -4.78 -27.48 9.35
C HIS A 102 -4.12 -27.40 7.96
N LEU A 103 -4.64 -26.53 7.07
CA LEU A 103 -4.05 -26.25 5.76
C LEU A 103 -2.94 -25.19 5.84
N PHE A 104 -2.95 -24.37 6.90
CA PHE A 104 -1.94 -23.36 7.19
C PHE A 104 -1.39 -23.52 8.61
N ASN A 105 -0.08 -23.69 8.75
CA ASN A 105 0.57 -23.89 10.06
C ASN A 105 1.36 -22.65 10.56
N GLY A 106 1.51 -21.60 9.74
CA GLY A 106 2.25 -20.39 10.11
C GLY A 106 3.77 -20.48 9.99
N SER A 107 4.32 -21.55 9.40
CA SER A 107 5.74 -21.65 9.06
C SER A 107 6.16 -20.54 8.08
N HIS A 108 7.47 -20.35 7.95
CA HIS A 108 8.02 -19.38 6.99
C HIS A 108 7.59 -19.70 5.56
N GLU A 109 7.74 -20.96 5.16
CA GLU A 109 7.39 -21.47 3.84
C GLU A 109 5.90 -21.33 3.55
N HIS A 110 5.03 -21.62 4.52
CA HIS A 110 3.59 -21.41 4.39
C HIS A 110 3.23 -19.93 4.22
N LYS A 111 3.88 -19.02 4.96
CA LYS A 111 3.67 -17.58 4.83
C LYS A 111 4.14 -17.09 3.45
N CYS A 112 5.30 -17.54 2.99
CA CYS A 112 5.82 -17.25 1.67
C CYS A 112 4.88 -17.75 0.58
N LEU A 113 4.47 -19.02 0.61
CA LEU A 113 3.53 -19.58 -0.38
C LEU A 113 2.18 -18.85 -0.37
N LEU A 114 1.66 -18.52 0.82
CA LEU A 114 0.41 -17.77 0.93
C LEU A 114 0.55 -16.39 0.31
N ARG A 115 1.64 -15.65 0.58
CA ARG A 115 1.90 -14.36 -0.07
C ARG A 115 2.04 -14.51 -1.58
N TYR A 116 2.85 -15.45 -2.04
CA TYR A 116 3.06 -15.71 -3.47
C TYR A 116 1.72 -15.88 -4.23
N VAL A 117 0.80 -16.68 -3.66
CA VAL A 117 -0.49 -16.98 -4.29
C VAL A 117 -1.51 -15.84 -4.13
N PHE A 118 -1.56 -15.17 -2.97
CA PHE A 118 -2.64 -14.24 -2.64
C PHE A 118 -2.29 -12.75 -2.84
N LEU A 119 -1.02 -12.35 -2.83
CA LEU A 119 -0.65 -10.93 -2.76
C LEU A 119 -1.13 -10.13 -3.99
N GLY A 120 -1.10 -10.75 -5.18
CA GLY A 120 -1.66 -10.15 -6.39
C GLY A 120 -3.18 -9.96 -6.33
N ILE A 121 -3.91 -10.90 -5.73
CA ILE A 121 -5.37 -10.78 -5.56
C ILE A 121 -5.71 -9.74 -4.49
N LEU A 122 -4.94 -9.70 -3.40
CA LEU A 122 -5.08 -8.68 -2.37
C LEU A 122 -4.80 -7.30 -2.96
N GLN A 123 -3.77 -7.13 -3.80
CA GLN A 123 -3.51 -5.87 -4.48
C GLN A 123 -4.69 -5.46 -5.37
N LYS A 124 -5.27 -6.40 -6.12
CA LYS A 124 -6.46 -6.14 -6.94
C LYS A 124 -7.66 -5.70 -6.10
N ASP A 125 -7.95 -6.37 -4.97
CA ASP A 125 -9.04 -5.96 -4.06
C ASP A 125 -8.77 -4.58 -3.44
N LEU A 126 -7.51 -4.27 -3.10
CA LEU A 126 -7.10 -2.94 -2.66
C LEU A 126 -7.32 -1.87 -3.74
N ASP A 127 -7.00 -2.17 -5.00
CA ASP A 127 -7.19 -1.25 -6.12
C ASP A 127 -8.69 -1.00 -6.40
N GLU A 128 -9.52 -2.04 -6.35
CA GLU A 128 -10.98 -1.93 -6.46
C GLU A 128 -11.57 -1.13 -5.29
N TYR A 129 -11.10 -1.37 -4.05
CA TYR A 129 -11.54 -0.61 -2.90
C TYR A 129 -11.09 0.85 -2.95
N ARG A 130 -9.87 1.13 -3.44
CA ARG A 130 -9.39 2.50 -3.71
C ARG A 130 -10.35 3.23 -4.64
N GLN A 131 -10.79 2.60 -5.73
CA GLN A 131 -11.74 3.20 -6.67
C GLN A 131 -13.11 3.44 -6.03
N LEU A 132 -13.65 2.47 -5.30
CA LEU A 132 -14.91 2.61 -4.56
C LEU A 132 -14.82 3.78 -3.57
N TRP A 133 -13.75 3.82 -2.78
CA TRP A 133 -13.54 4.82 -1.75
C TRP A 133 -13.28 6.21 -2.35
N ASN A 134 -12.56 6.35 -3.46
CA ASN A 134 -12.38 7.68 -4.05
C ASN A 134 -13.68 8.22 -4.68
N ASN A 135 -14.60 7.34 -5.10
CA ASN A 135 -15.85 7.72 -5.76
C ASN A 135 -17.08 7.81 -4.84
N HIS A 136 -17.00 7.33 -3.59
CA HIS A 136 -18.13 7.41 -2.65
C HIS A 136 -18.45 8.86 -2.28
N THR A 137 -19.69 9.12 -1.89
CA THR A 137 -20.10 10.46 -1.47
C THR A 137 -20.04 10.59 0.06
N ILE A 138 -19.19 11.48 0.55
CA ILE A 138 -19.16 11.88 1.96
C ILE A 138 -20.33 12.82 2.20
N ARG A 139 -21.21 12.45 3.13
CA ARG A 139 -22.36 13.28 3.49
C ARG A 139 -21.94 14.51 4.31
N PRO A 140 -22.59 15.67 4.10
CA PRO A 140 -22.34 16.85 4.91
C PRO A 140 -22.77 16.63 6.36
N VAL A 141 -21.91 17.03 7.29
CA VAL A 141 -22.18 17.01 8.74
C VAL A 141 -22.01 18.42 9.28
N ARG A 142 -23.07 19.00 9.86
CA ARG A 142 -23.15 20.43 10.23
C ARG A 142 -22.00 20.92 11.13
N LEU A 143 -21.48 20.05 12.01
CA LEU A 143 -20.41 20.39 12.96
C LEU A 143 -19.01 19.97 12.48
N SER A 144 -18.92 19.34 11.31
CA SER A 144 -17.65 18.84 10.78
C SER A 144 -16.93 19.94 10.02
N GLN A 145 -15.63 20.09 10.31
CA GLN A 145 -14.73 20.90 9.48
C GLN A 145 -14.25 20.15 8.23
N CYS A 146 -14.55 18.84 8.10
CA CYS A 146 -14.17 18.07 6.94
C CYS A 146 -15.10 18.37 5.75
N PRO A 147 -14.54 18.55 4.54
CA PRO A 147 -15.35 18.79 3.35
C PRO A 147 -16.21 17.56 3.03
N SER A 148 -17.35 17.82 2.39
CA SER A 148 -18.31 16.82 1.94
C SER A 148 -18.34 16.75 0.41
N GLY A 149 -18.68 15.59 -0.13
CA GLY A 149 -18.62 15.34 -1.58
C GLY A 149 -17.85 14.07 -1.91
N LYS A 150 -17.53 13.88 -3.19
CA LYS A 150 -16.72 12.75 -3.66
C LYS A 150 -15.23 13.06 -3.47
N PRO A 151 -14.45 12.21 -2.78
CA PRO A 151 -13.01 12.44 -2.58
C PRO A 151 -12.25 12.75 -3.87
N ASP A 152 -12.55 12.05 -4.95
CA ASP A 152 -11.93 12.28 -6.26
C ASP A 152 -12.21 13.69 -6.80
N ALA A 153 -13.47 14.14 -6.72
CA ALA A 153 -13.86 15.49 -7.13
C ALA A 153 -13.25 16.57 -6.22
N MET A 154 -13.15 16.30 -4.90
CA MET A 154 -12.52 17.21 -3.96
C MET A 154 -11.01 17.33 -4.19
N TYR A 155 -10.35 16.25 -4.62
CA TYR A 155 -8.93 16.23 -4.94
C TYR A 155 -8.64 17.01 -6.23
N HIS A 156 -9.43 16.81 -7.29
CA HIS A 156 -9.18 17.44 -8.60
C HIS A 156 -9.76 18.86 -8.74
N LEU A 157 -10.74 19.24 -7.91
CA LEU A 157 -11.39 20.55 -7.96
C LEU A 157 -11.52 21.17 -6.56
N PRO A 158 -10.42 21.31 -5.79
CA PRO A 158 -10.48 21.68 -4.38
C PRO A 158 -11.13 23.05 -4.16
N HIS A 159 -10.97 23.99 -5.08
CA HIS A 159 -11.59 25.32 -5.05
C HIS A 159 -13.13 25.29 -4.96
N ARG A 160 -13.78 24.24 -5.49
CA ARG A 160 -15.26 24.08 -5.39
C ARG A 160 -15.72 23.64 -4.01
N PHE A 161 -14.81 23.15 -3.18
CA PHE A 161 -15.07 22.61 -1.85
C PHE A 161 -14.40 23.45 -0.74
N GLY A 162 -14.01 24.69 -1.04
CA GLY A 162 -13.30 25.56 -0.10
C GLY A 162 -11.87 25.10 0.23
N GLY A 163 -11.33 24.17 -0.55
CA GLY A 163 -9.96 23.71 -0.47
C GLY A 163 -9.02 24.50 -1.37
N ARG A 164 -7.73 24.18 -1.29
CA ARG A 164 -6.69 24.68 -2.17
C ARG A 164 -5.80 23.54 -2.63
N GLU A 165 -5.10 23.74 -3.74
CA GLU A 165 -4.05 22.83 -4.17
C GLU A 165 -2.90 22.87 -3.18
N CYS A 166 -2.50 21.68 -2.72
CA CYS A 166 -1.38 21.47 -1.81
C CYS A 166 -0.35 20.51 -2.42
N GLY A 167 -0.44 20.25 -3.73
CA GLY A 167 0.52 19.48 -4.50
C GLY A 167 1.52 20.40 -5.19
N PHE A 168 2.78 20.00 -5.22
CA PHE A 168 3.86 20.67 -5.93
C PHE A 168 4.31 19.80 -7.10
N PRO A 169 4.39 20.32 -8.34
CA PRO A 169 4.90 19.56 -9.46
C PRO A 169 6.29 19.00 -9.17
N VAL A 170 6.51 17.75 -9.54
CA VAL A 170 7.82 17.09 -9.44
C VAL A 170 8.30 16.73 -10.83
N SER A 171 9.57 17.02 -11.10
CA SER A 171 10.18 16.67 -12.38
C SER A 171 10.71 15.24 -12.36
N TRP A 172 10.75 14.60 -13.52
CA TRP A 172 11.30 13.24 -13.66
C TRP A 172 12.79 13.20 -13.30
N GLU A 173 13.52 14.28 -13.60
CA GLU A 173 14.94 14.44 -13.25
C GLU A 173 15.15 14.46 -11.74
N ALA A 174 14.25 15.10 -10.99
CA ALA A 174 14.31 15.11 -9.54
C ALA A 174 14.09 13.71 -8.95
N LEU A 175 13.20 12.91 -9.55
CA LEU A 175 12.93 11.52 -9.14
C LEU A 175 14.06 10.56 -9.53
N HIS A 176 14.74 10.79 -10.65
CA HIS A 176 15.84 9.94 -11.13
C HIS A 176 17.03 9.87 -10.15
N HIS A 177 17.21 10.88 -9.30
CA HIS A 177 18.20 10.82 -8.21
C HIS A 177 17.94 9.69 -7.22
N PHE A 178 16.72 9.14 -7.18
CA PHE A 178 16.30 8.06 -6.30
C PHE A 178 16.10 6.72 -7.03
N ASP A 179 16.49 6.63 -8.30
CA ASP A 179 16.34 5.40 -9.10
C ASP A 179 17.05 4.20 -8.48
N GLY A 180 18.20 4.41 -7.83
CA GLY A 180 18.89 3.33 -7.11
C GLY A 180 18.02 2.70 -6.02
N ILE A 181 17.21 3.51 -5.33
CA ILE A 181 16.27 3.03 -4.30
C ILE A 181 15.10 2.31 -4.98
N MET A 182 14.57 2.86 -6.07
CA MET A 182 13.47 2.23 -6.81
C MET A 182 13.87 0.88 -7.43
N GLN A 183 15.11 0.77 -7.93
CA GLN A 183 15.65 -0.43 -8.55
C GLN A 183 16.01 -1.51 -7.53
N ALA A 184 16.69 -1.15 -6.43
CA ALA A 184 16.98 -2.09 -5.34
C ALA A 184 15.69 -2.67 -4.75
N SER A 185 14.61 -1.89 -4.75
CA SER A 185 13.31 -2.31 -4.23
C SER A 185 12.43 -3.03 -5.28
N SER A 186 12.73 -2.91 -6.58
CA SER A 186 12.04 -3.70 -7.61
C SER A 186 12.36 -5.20 -7.54
N GLN A 187 13.37 -5.57 -6.75
CA GLN A 187 13.74 -6.95 -6.43
C GLN A 187 12.93 -7.55 -5.27
N TYR A 188 12.05 -6.78 -4.61
CA TYR A 188 11.19 -7.35 -3.56
C TYR A 188 10.20 -8.33 -4.17
N ASN A 189 10.57 -9.60 -4.06
CA ASN A 189 9.79 -10.78 -4.36
C ASN A 189 8.42 -10.75 -3.62
N LEU A 190 7.38 -11.26 -4.28
CA LEU A 190 6.01 -11.31 -3.76
C LEU A 190 5.95 -12.06 -2.41
N CYS A 191 6.79 -13.08 -2.25
CA CYS A 191 6.71 -14.01 -1.13
C CYS A 191 7.52 -13.58 0.12
N GLY A 192 8.48 -12.66 -0.04
CA GLY A 192 9.42 -12.19 0.99
C GLY A 192 10.72 -13.00 1.10
N ASP A 193 10.94 -13.96 0.19
CA ASP A 193 12.10 -14.85 0.12
C ASP A 193 12.40 -15.22 -1.35
N GLU A 194 13.60 -14.93 -1.84
CA GLU A 194 13.95 -15.10 -3.26
C GLU A 194 14.02 -16.58 -3.67
N ASP A 195 14.61 -17.42 -2.81
CA ASP A 195 14.81 -18.84 -3.10
C ASP A 195 13.47 -19.59 -3.14
N LEU A 196 12.60 -19.30 -2.17
CA LEU A 196 11.25 -19.85 -2.14
C LEU A 196 10.40 -19.33 -3.30
N GLU A 197 10.53 -18.05 -3.68
CA GLU A 197 9.80 -17.52 -4.84
C GLU A 197 10.22 -18.21 -6.14
N MET A 198 11.52 -18.38 -6.37
CA MET A 198 12.02 -19.11 -7.54
C MET A 198 11.50 -20.55 -7.56
N HIS A 199 11.48 -21.21 -6.41
CA HIS A 199 10.91 -22.55 -6.27
C HIS A 199 9.42 -22.58 -6.60
N PHE A 200 8.62 -21.64 -6.08
CA PHE A 200 7.18 -21.57 -6.35
C PHE A 200 6.86 -21.22 -7.81
N VAL A 201 7.64 -20.35 -8.45
CA VAL A 201 7.51 -20.05 -9.89
C VAL A 201 7.76 -21.28 -10.74
N ASP A 202 8.83 -22.04 -10.45
CA ASP A 202 9.12 -23.29 -11.16
C ASP A 202 8.02 -24.35 -10.90
N LEU A 203 7.56 -24.48 -9.66
CA LEU A 203 6.48 -25.38 -9.29
C LEU A 203 5.17 -25.06 -10.00
N GLN A 204 4.80 -23.78 -10.05
CA GLN A 204 3.61 -23.30 -10.76
C GLN A 204 3.72 -23.58 -12.26
N ARG A 205 4.89 -23.34 -12.85
CA ARG A 205 5.15 -23.61 -14.27
C ARG A 205 5.03 -25.11 -14.59
N ARG A 206 5.63 -25.98 -13.79
CA ARG A 206 5.61 -27.45 -13.99
C ARG A 206 4.22 -28.05 -13.80
N SER A 207 3.43 -27.50 -12.89
CA SER A 207 2.06 -27.96 -12.62
C SER A 207 1.03 -27.41 -13.61
N GLY A 208 1.39 -26.43 -14.46
CA GLY A 208 0.47 -25.81 -15.41
C GLY A 208 -0.63 -24.96 -14.75
N LEU A 209 -0.46 -24.60 -13.47
CA LEU A 209 -1.43 -23.78 -12.74
C LEU A 209 -1.38 -22.34 -13.22
N ALA A 210 -2.50 -21.84 -13.76
CA ALA A 210 -2.63 -20.44 -14.10
C ALA A 210 -2.58 -19.55 -12.84
N PRO A 211 -2.07 -18.31 -12.93
CA PRO A 211 -2.16 -17.34 -11.84
C PRO A 211 -3.61 -17.15 -11.40
N PRO A 212 -3.90 -17.14 -10.09
CA PRO A 212 -5.28 -17.11 -9.61
C PRO A 212 -5.89 -15.72 -9.84
N VAL A 213 -7.11 -15.69 -10.39
CA VAL A 213 -7.81 -14.44 -10.73
C VAL A 213 -8.83 -14.00 -9.67
N ASN A 214 -9.14 -14.88 -8.72
CA ASN A 214 -10.07 -14.69 -7.62
C ASN A 214 -9.65 -15.53 -6.41
N TRP A 215 -10.27 -15.26 -5.26
CA TRP A 215 -9.92 -15.91 -3.99
C TRP A 215 -10.12 -17.44 -4.01
N THR A 216 -11.13 -17.95 -4.74
CA THR A 216 -11.40 -19.39 -4.80
C THR A 216 -10.29 -20.13 -5.56
N ALA A 217 -9.89 -19.59 -6.71
CA ALA A 217 -8.74 -20.10 -7.47
C ALA A 217 -7.43 -19.97 -6.65
N ALA A 218 -7.30 -18.92 -5.85
CA ALA A 218 -6.14 -18.74 -4.96
C ALA A 218 -6.06 -19.85 -3.91
N VAL A 219 -7.18 -20.18 -3.26
CA VAL A 219 -7.23 -21.28 -2.28
C VAL A 219 -6.89 -22.61 -2.94
N GLN A 220 -7.43 -22.88 -4.13
CA GLN A 220 -7.11 -24.09 -4.89
C GLN A 220 -5.62 -24.15 -5.24
N ASN A 221 -5.06 -23.09 -5.82
CA ASN A 221 -3.64 -23.02 -6.14
C ASN A 221 -2.77 -23.17 -4.89
N TYR A 222 -3.11 -22.52 -3.78
CA TYR A 222 -2.38 -22.64 -2.52
C TYR A 222 -2.34 -24.09 -2.03
N ILE A 223 -3.48 -24.77 -1.97
CA ILE A 223 -3.56 -26.17 -1.52
C ILE A 223 -2.80 -27.09 -2.48
N SER A 224 -2.99 -26.91 -3.79
CA SER A 224 -2.31 -27.71 -4.81
C SER A 224 -0.80 -27.54 -4.73
N MET A 225 -0.29 -26.30 -4.69
CA MET A 225 1.13 -26.02 -4.61
C MET A 225 1.73 -26.52 -3.29
N LYS A 226 1.04 -26.32 -2.16
CA LYS A 226 1.45 -26.84 -0.85
C LYS A 226 1.67 -28.36 -0.89
N ASN A 227 0.70 -29.09 -1.45
CA ASN A 227 0.79 -30.55 -1.54
C ASN A 227 1.93 -31.01 -2.45
N MET A 228 2.29 -30.23 -3.47
CA MET A 228 3.39 -30.56 -4.38
C MET A 228 4.76 -30.15 -3.84
N SER A 229 4.86 -29.06 -3.06
CA SER A 229 6.12 -28.58 -2.49
C SER A 229 6.58 -29.40 -1.29
N GLY A 230 5.74 -30.29 -0.75
CA GLY A 230 6.06 -31.07 0.45
C GLY A 230 6.16 -30.21 1.73
N VAL A 231 5.58 -29.01 1.68
CA VAL A 231 5.54 -28.02 2.77
C VAL A 231 4.25 -28.19 3.57
#